data_AF-A0A2S4VDF7-F1
#
_entry.id   AF-A0A2S4VDF7-F1
#
_cell.length_a   1.000
_cell.length_b   1.000
_cell.length_c   1.000
_cell.angle_alpha   90.00
_cell.angle_beta   90.00
_cell.angle_gamma   90.00
#
_symmetry.space_group_name_H-M   'P 1'
#
loop_
_entity.id
_entity.type
_entity.pdbx_description
1 polymer ?
#
loop_
_entity_poly.entity_id
_entity_poly.type
_entity_poly.pdbx_seq_one_letter_code
_entity_poly.pdbx_strand_id
1 'polypeptide(L)'
;MKQNNIPGFATLDFNGPLNENDCAPNQPHKDTGGLSEFAFGVFYPISKNDSTLASGLKPDALSFVRTDLGCGIDVSKQNGIVKMLWRAKDYRHCTMPANDNDLYT
;
A
#
# COMPACT_ATOMS: atom_id res chain seq x y z
N MET A 1 7.61 4.51 15.09
CA MET A 1 6.69 3.35 15.06
C MET A 1 5.59 3.46 16.12
N LYS A 2 5.88 3.19 17.40
CA LYS A 2 4.88 3.05 18.49
C LYS A 2 4.10 4.33 18.86
N GLN A 3 4.73 5.50 18.76
CA GLN A 3 4.10 6.78 19.11
C GLN A 3 3.16 7.32 18.03
N ASN A 4 3.35 6.89 16.77
CA ASN A 4 2.62 7.40 15.59
C ASN A 4 1.86 6.30 14.83
N ASN A 5 1.87 5.06 15.31
CA ASN A 5 1.31 3.87 14.64
C ASN A 5 1.75 3.69 13.18
N ILE A 6 3.01 4.04 12.90
CA ILE A 6 3.61 3.83 11.58
C ILE A 6 4.00 2.35 11.46
N PRO A 7 3.67 1.63 10.36
CA PRO A 7 4.11 0.25 10.11
C PRO A 7 5.55 0.19 9.62
N GLY A 8 6.23 -0.92 9.89
CA GLY A 8 7.59 -1.15 9.44
C GLY A 8 7.57 -1.49 7.96
N PHE A 9 8.38 -0.78 7.18
CA PHE A 9 8.28 -0.79 5.73
C PHE A 9 8.47 -2.14 5.05
N ALA A 10 9.31 -2.98 5.64
CA ALA A 10 9.73 -4.24 5.03
C ALA A 10 8.92 -5.46 5.47
N THR A 11 8.07 -5.36 6.51
CA THR A 11 7.57 -6.59 7.17
C THR A 11 6.09 -6.59 7.59
N LEU A 12 5.30 -5.54 7.33
CA LEU A 12 3.97 -5.36 7.95
C LEU A 12 4.01 -5.42 9.50
N ASP A 13 5.20 -5.41 10.11
CA ASP A 13 5.35 -5.47 11.55
C ASP A 13 5.13 -4.09 12.16
N PHE A 14 4.55 -4.09 13.35
CA PHE A 14 4.33 -2.89 14.14
C PHE A 14 5.38 -2.83 15.26
N ASN A 15 5.83 -1.62 15.61
CA ASN A 15 6.73 -1.33 16.75
C ASN A 15 8.24 -1.61 16.58
N GLY A 16 8.78 -1.70 15.36
CA GLY A 16 10.23 -1.72 15.12
C GLY A 16 10.95 -0.38 15.40
N PRO A 17 12.30 -0.34 15.39
CA PRO A 17 13.06 0.91 15.32
C PRO A 17 12.90 1.57 13.93
N LEU A 18 12.93 2.91 13.88
CA LEU A 18 12.79 3.68 12.63
C LEU A 18 14.07 3.58 11.77
N ASN A 19 13.91 3.34 10.47
CA ASN A 19 14.94 3.43 9.44
C ASN A 19 14.64 4.57 8.44
N GLU A 20 15.63 4.92 7.62
CA GLU A 20 15.54 6.01 6.63
C GLU A 20 14.47 5.79 5.55
N ASN A 21 14.10 4.53 5.32
CA ASN A 21 13.06 4.13 4.38
C ASN A 21 11.70 4.07 5.05
N ASP A 22 11.55 4.27 6.37
CA ASP A 22 10.26 4.22 7.06
C ASP A 22 9.37 5.46 6.82
N CYS A 23 9.82 6.40 5.98
CA CYS A 23 9.09 7.59 5.55
C CYS A 23 8.51 7.36 4.14
N ALA A 24 7.23 6.96 4.05
CA ALA A 24 6.60 6.70 2.74
C ALA A 24 6.27 8.03 2.07
N PRO A 25 6.45 8.14 0.74
CA PRO A 25 5.93 9.28 -0.01
C PRO A 25 4.41 9.42 0.18
N ASN A 26 3.71 8.31 0.47
CA ASN A 26 2.32 8.30 0.90
C ASN A 26 2.22 8.22 2.43
N GLN A 27 2.20 9.37 3.10
CA GLN A 27 1.95 9.39 4.54
C GLN A 27 0.56 8.81 4.87
N PRO A 28 0.41 8.08 6.00
CA PRO A 28 -0.88 7.61 6.47
C PRO A 28 -1.88 8.75 6.63
N HIS A 29 -3.01 8.68 5.91
CA HIS A 29 -4.02 9.73 5.89
C HIS A 29 -5.44 9.15 5.90
N LYS A 30 -6.42 10.01 6.16
CA LYS A 30 -7.84 9.74 5.89
C LYS A 30 -8.28 10.68 4.78
N ASP A 31 -9.19 10.22 3.95
CA ASP A 31 -9.73 11.06 2.89
C ASP A 31 -10.63 12.13 3.50
N THR A 32 -10.43 13.38 3.11
CA THR A 32 -11.30 14.49 3.48
C THR A 32 -11.92 15.06 2.19
N GLY A 33 -13.26 15.04 2.09
CA GLY A 33 -13.98 15.60 0.93
C GLY A 33 -14.62 14.60 -0.04
N GLY A 34 -14.48 13.29 0.16
CA GLY A 34 -15.25 12.31 -0.62
C GLY A 34 -16.76 12.46 -0.38
N LEU A 35 -17.61 12.28 -1.41
CA LEU A 35 -19.07 12.23 -1.23
C LEU A 35 -19.56 10.84 -0.81
N SER A 36 -18.86 9.79 -1.24
CA SER A 36 -19.17 8.39 -0.92
C SER A 36 -18.79 8.04 0.51
N GLU A 37 -19.50 7.07 1.09
CA GLU A 37 -19.13 6.39 2.34
C GLU A 37 -17.90 5.49 2.14
N PHE A 38 -17.77 4.91 0.95
CA PHE A 38 -16.69 3.99 0.59
C PHE A 38 -15.81 4.56 -0.53
N ALA A 39 -14.51 4.35 -0.41
CA ALA A 39 -13.56 4.48 -1.49
C ALA A 39 -13.37 3.13 -2.18
N PHE A 40 -13.19 3.18 -3.50
CA PHE A 40 -12.88 2.02 -4.33
C PHE A 40 -11.51 2.22 -4.97
N GLY A 41 -10.66 1.22 -4.85
CA GLY A 41 -9.29 1.24 -5.37
C GLY A 41 -8.99 -0.05 -6.11
N VAL A 42 -8.16 0.04 -7.15
CA VAL A 42 -7.73 -1.11 -7.94
C VAL A 42 -6.23 -1.02 -8.19
N PHE A 43 -5.54 -2.12 -7.95
CA PHE A 43 -4.13 -2.30 -8.26
C PHE A 43 -4.00 -3.25 -9.45
N TYR A 44 -3.33 -2.77 -10.50
CA TYR A 44 -3.03 -3.53 -11.71
C TYR A 44 -1.51 -3.50 -11.90
N PRO A 45 -0.84 -4.65 -12.05
CA PRO A 45 0.59 -4.66 -12.31
C PRO A 45 0.85 -4.15 -13.74
N ILE A 46 1.71 -3.15 -13.87
CA ILE A 46 2.15 -2.62 -15.16
C ILE A 46 3.68 -2.73 -15.30
N SER A 47 4.12 -2.95 -16.54
CA SER A 47 5.54 -2.88 -16.91
C SER A 47 6.05 -1.44 -16.81
N LYS A 48 7.18 -1.23 -16.12
CA LYS A 48 7.82 0.11 -16.05
C LYS A 48 8.34 0.58 -17.41
N ASN A 49 8.66 -0.35 -18.31
CA ASN A 49 9.29 -0.04 -19.59
C ASN A 49 8.30 0.53 -20.61
N ASP A 50 7.08 -0.03 -20.65
CA ASP A 50 6.12 0.24 -21.71
C ASP A 50 4.67 0.43 -21.21
N SER A 51 4.46 0.44 -19.89
CA SER A 51 3.14 0.59 -19.24
C SER A 51 2.12 -0.47 -19.66
N THR A 52 2.56 -1.58 -20.28
CA THR A 52 1.66 -2.68 -20.62
C THR A 52 1.25 -3.45 -19.37
N LEU A 53 0.07 -4.08 -19.44
CA LEU A 53 -0.42 -4.92 -18.35
C LEU A 53 0.52 -6.12 -18.19
N ALA A 54 1.13 -6.24 -17.02
CA ALA A 54 2.01 -7.34 -16.66
C ALA A 54 1.17 -8.57 -16.24
N SER A 55 0.50 -9.20 -17.22
CA SER A 55 -0.36 -10.35 -16.98
C SER A 55 0.42 -11.57 -16.49
N GLY A 56 0.09 -12.10 -15.31
CA GLY A 56 0.72 -13.30 -14.76
C GLY A 56 2.01 -13.06 -13.97
N LEU A 57 2.38 -11.79 -13.75
CA LEU A 57 3.51 -11.40 -12.92
C LEU A 57 3.01 -10.98 -11.54
N LYS A 58 3.74 -11.37 -10.50
CA LYS A 58 3.49 -10.90 -9.15
C LYS A 58 3.89 -9.42 -9.12
N PRO A 59 2.97 -8.49 -8.80
CA PRO A 59 3.36 -7.12 -8.55
C PRO A 59 4.43 -7.12 -7.45
N ASP A 60 5.56 -6.44 -7.64
CA ASP A 60 6.59 -6.40 -6.61
C ASP A 60 6.08 -5.68 -5.35
N ALA A 61 6.74 -5.93 -4.22
CA ALA A 61 6.39 -5.67 -2.81
C ALA A 61 5.62 -4.36 -2.47
N LEU A 62 4.43 -4.19 -3.04
CA LEU A 62 3.51 -3.11 -2.72
C LEU A 62 2.61 -3.62 -1.61
N SER A 63 2.34 -2.76 -0.63
CA SER A 63 1.40 -3.06 0.43
C SER A 63 0.46 -1.89 0.65
N PHE A 64 -0.83 -2.17 0.74
CA PHE A 64 -1.82 -1.19 1.17
C PHE A 64 -2.13 -1.43 2.65
N VAL A 65 -1.85 -0.46 3.50
CA VAL A 65 -1.96 -0.63 4.95
C VAL A 65 -3.06 0.27 5.50
N ARG A 66 -3.88 -0.28 6.41
CA ARG A 66 -4.79 0.48 7.28
C ARG A 66 -4.15 0.61 8.65
N THR A 67 -3.43 1.70 8.87
CA THR A 67 -2.57 1.88 10.04
C THR A 67 -3.34 1.88 11.36
N ASP A 68 -4.55 2.44 11.38
CA ASP A 68 -5.43 2.44 12.56
C ASP A 68 -5.87 1.03 12.98
N LEU A 69 -5.90 0.07 12.04
CA LEU A 69 -6.37 -1.29 12.27
C LEU A 69 -5.23 -2.31 12.41
N GLY A 70 -3.98 -1.88 12.26
CA GLY A 70 -2.84 -2.78 12.35
C GLY A 70 -2.84 -3.89 11.28
N CYS A 71 -3.49 -3.67 10.13
CA CYS A 71 -3.60 -4.68 9.08
C CYS A 71 -3.37 -4.08 7.69
N GLY A 72 -2.95 -4.90 6.74
CA GLY A 72 -2.71 -4.49 5.36
C GLY A 72 -2.88 -5.63 4.39
N ILE A 73 -2.89 -5.27 3.11
CA ILE A 73 -2.87 -6.19 1.98
C ILE A 73 -1.48 -6.13 1.38
N ASP A 74 -0.77 -7.25 1.42
CA ASP A 74 0.44 -7.47 0.66
C ASP A 74 0.07 -7.86 -0.77
N VAL A 75 0.20 -6.90 -1.69
CA VAL A 75 -0.23 -7.05 -3.07
C VAL A 75 0.71 -8.00 -3.83
N SER A 76 1.95 -8.19 -3.37
CA SER A 76 2.92 -9.11 -3.97
C SER A 76 2.59 -10.58 -3.79
N LYS A 77 1.75 -10.89 -2.80
CA LYS A 77 1.21 -12.23 -2.59
C LYS A 77 0.04 -12.56 -3.51
N GLN A 78 -0.41 -11.62 -4.34
CA GLN A 78 -1.53 -11.81 -5.25
C GLN A 78 -1.04 -12.02 -6.69
N ASN A 79 -1.69 -12.93 -7.41
CA ASN A 79 -1.47 -13.12 -8.84
C ASN A 79 -2.62 -12.45 -9.60
N GLY A 80 -2.43 -11.20 -10.05
CA GLY A 80 -3.40 -10.48 -10.86
C GLY A 80 -3.88 -9.15 -10.25
N ILE A 81 -5.15 -8.82 -10.50
CA ILE A 81 -5.75 -7.53 -10.15
C ILE A 81 -6.33 -7.57 -8.74
N VAL A 82 -5.93 -6.62 -7.89
CA VAL A 82 -6.49 -6.46 -6.55
C VAL A 82 -7.52 -5.33 -6.57
N LYS A 83 -8.76 -5.65 -6.21
CA LYS A 83 -9.85 -4.68 -6.04
C LYS A 83 -10.15 -4.52 -4.55
N MET A 84 -10.27 -3.28 -4.11
CA MET A 84 -10.53 -2.95 -2.72
C MET A 84 -11.69 -1.96 -2.58
N LEU A 85 -12.46 -2.16 -1.52
CA LEU A 85 -13.48 -1.24 -1.06
C LEU A 85 -13.25 -0.99 0.44
N TRP A 86 -13.15 0.27 0.86
CA TRP A 86 -12.95 0.59 2.28
C TRP A 86 -13.54 1.95 2.64
N ARG A 87 -13.74 2.20 3.94
CA ARG A 87 -14.16 3.50 4.46
C ARG A 87 -12.96 4.42 4.65
N ALA A 88 -12.54 5.09 3.58
CA ALA A 88 -11.33 5.91 3.56
C ALA A 88 -11.37 7.13 4.51
N LYS A 89 -12.57 7.61 4.85
CA LYS A 89 -12.80 8.68 5.83
C LYS A 89 -12.63 8.22 7.28
N ASP A 90 -12.90 6.93 7.53
CA ASP A 90 -12.95 6.38 8.90
C ASP A 90 -11.58 5.83 9.32
N TYR A 91 -10.82 5.28 8.37
CA TYR A 91 -9.56 4.56 8.64
C TYR A 91 -8.36 5.19 7.95
N ARG A 92 -7.31 5.50 8.74
CA ARG A 92 -6.03 5.91 8.18
C ARG A 92 -5.44 4.81 7.32
N HIS A 93 -4.99 5.19 6.14
CA HIS A 93 -4.44 4.28 5.17
C HIS A 93 -3.29 4.91 4.39
N CYS A 94 -2.44 4.06 3.81
CA CYS A 94 -1.36 4.45 2.92
C CYS A 94 -0.97 3.28 2.02
N THR A 95 -0.38 3.60 0.87
CA THR A 95 0.30 2.64 0.02
C THR A 95 1.80 2.73 0.28
N MET A 96 2.39 1.63 0.72
CA MET A 96 3.84 1.51 0.90
C MET A 96 4.52 1.52 -0.48
N PRO A 97 5.70 2.15 -0.61
CA PRO A 97 6.43 2.12 -1.88
C PRO A 97 6.87 0.70 -2.21
N ALA A 98 6.94 0.43 -3.51
CA ALA A 98 7.53 -0.80 -4.01
C ALA A 98 9.07 -0.77 -3.82
N ASN A 99 9.71 -1.94 -3.82
CA ASN A 99 11.17 -2.02 -3.81
C ASN A 99 11.74 -1.47 -5.13
N ASP A 100 12.82 -0.67 -5.05
CA ASP A 100 13.41 0.03 -6.20
C ASP A 100 14.11 -0.87 -7.23
N ASN A 101 14.36 -2.14 -6.90
CA ASN A 101 15.19 -3.04 -7.71
C ASN A 101 14.47 -3.73 -8.89
N ASP A 102 13.18 -3.49 -9.11
CA ASP A 102 12.38 -4.37 -9.97
C ASP A 102 11.69 -3.69 -11.17
N LEU A 103 11.36 -4.50 -12.18
CA LEU A 103 10.90 -4.10 -13.52
C LEU A 103 9.40 -3.69 -13.59
N TYR A 104 8.64 -3.91 -12.52
CA TYR A 104 7.18 -3.76 -12.49
C TYR A 104 6.74 -2.85 -11.32
N THR A 105 5.56 -2.23 -11.46
CA THR A 105 4.90 -1.40 -10.42
C THR A 105 3.40 -1.62 -10.45
#